data_AF-G0QFV8-F1
#
_entry.id   AF-G0QFV8-F1
#
_cell.length_a   1.000
_cell.length_b   1.000
_cell.length_c   1.000
_cell.angle_alpha   90.00
_cell.angle_beta   90.00
_cell.angle_gamma   90.00
#
_symmetry.space_group_name_H-M   'P 1'
#
loop_
_entity.id
_entity.type
_entity.pdbx_description
1 polymer ?
#
loop_
_entity_poly.entity_id
_entity_poly.type
_entity_poly.pdbx_seq_one_letter_code
_entity_poly.pdbx_strand_id
1 'polypeptide(L)'
;MSRTLLEDQSGYDFEEIMMDVFRNLGYENVRNPSKSGDMGRDIVMDKEDEDGEEITYIAECKHFSNTKVGRPVVQKLDSACRTYDTDNKKQGMVITTNEFSRQAKEYAEDIGIELMNGEDIRELADDAGLDIYNGNVEIVTRKAVPFSRDKEGLKQEVIEEFQNVENFQREYLEGHKFYLELIPFIEIRGEIYSTYESDSVGLVNKIKTSTTVHERADDVTEHTEDIKEVY
;
A
#
# COMPACT_ATOMS: atom_id res chain seq x y z
N MET A 1 0.41 13.09 -3.99
CA MET A 1 -0.44 12.59 -2.88
C MET A 1 -0.51 11.11 -3.13
N SER A 2 0.28 10.35 -2.38
CA SER A 2 0.41 8.91 -2.52
C SER A 2 -0.97 8.28 -2.26
N ARG A 3 -1.53 7.76 -3.35
CA ARG A 3 -2.69 6.87 -3.37
C ARG A 3 -2.33 5.69 -2.44
N THR A 4 -3.24 5.12 -1.63
CA THR A 4 -3.06 3.95 -0.70
C THR A 4 -3.67 2.65 -1.28
N LEU A 5 -3.15 1.42 -1.07
CA LEU A 5 -3.66 0.14 -1.68
C LEU A 5 -5.18 -0.01 -1.56
N LEU A 6 -5.68 0.65 -0.54
CA LEU A 6 -7.06 0.74 -0.15
C LEU A 6 -7.89 1.54 -1.18
N GLU A 7 -7.35 2.53 -1.90
CA GLU A 7 -8.07 3.47 -2.78
C GLU A 7 -8.68 2.90 -4.06
N ASP A 8 -8.38 1.66 -4.44
CA ASP A 8 -8.96 0.97 -5.59
C ASP A 8 -9.80 -0.27 -5.19
N GLN A 9 -10.07 -0.47 -3.89
CA GLN A 9 -10.70 -1.68 -3.33
C GLN A 9 -12.18 -1.47 -3.05
N SER A 10 -13.07 -2.36 -3.50
CA SER A 10 -14.50 -2.25 -3.18
C SER A 10 -14.71 -2.09 -1.66
N GLY A 11 -15.83 -1.49 -1.22
CA GLY A 11 -16.06 -1.36 0.24
C GLY A 11 -15.99 -2.70 0.98
N TYR A 12 -16.40 -3.79 0.33
CA TYR A 12 -16.25 -5.16 0.82
C TYR A 12 -14.80 -5.62 0.88
N ASP A 13 -13.99 -5.31 -0.13
CA ASP A 13 -12.58 -5.71 -0.14
C ASP A 13 -11.80 -4.99 0.96
N PHE A 14 -12.14 -3.72 1.24
CA PHE A 14 -11.59 -2.99 2.38
C PHE A 14 -11.95 -3.65 3.73
N GLU A 15 -13.18 -4.13 3.90
CA GLU A 15 -13.58 -4.87 5.11
C GLU A 15 -12.78 -6.17 5.28
N GLU A 16 -12.59 -6.95 4.20
CA GLU A 16 -11.80 -8.18 4.24
C GLU A 16 -10.33 -7.90 4.58
N ILE A 17 -9.72 -6.88 3.99
CA ILE A 17 -8.35 -6.45 4.33
C ILE A 17 -8.25 -6.09 5.82
N MET A 18 -9.20 -5.29 6.34
CA MET A 18 -9.17 -4.90 7.75
C MET A 18 -9.37 -6.11 8.68
N MET A 19 -10.21 -7.08 8.32
CA MET A 19 -10.33 -8.32 9.09
C MET A 19 -9.00 -9.08 9.17
N ASP A 20 -8.24 -9.15 8.07
CA ASP A 20 -6.91 -9.79 8.08
C ASP A 20 -5.89 -9.01 8.91
N VAL A 21 -5.91 -7.67 8.86
CA VAL A 21 -5.09 -6.83 9.75
C VAL A 21 -5.40 -7.14 11.21
N PHE A 22 -6.67 -7.16 11.60
CA PHE A 22 -7.05 -7.44 12.99
C PHE A 22 -6.67 -8.85 13.45
N ARG A 23 -6.84 -9.86 12.59
CA ARG A 23 -6.37 -11.24 12.89
C ARG A 23 -4.87 -11.26 13.18
N ASN A 24 -4.07 -10.57 12.36
CA ASN A 24 -2.61 -10.50 12.54
C ASN A 24 -2.20 -9.72 13.81
N LEU A 25 -3.03 -8.76 14.24
CA LEU A 25 -2.86 -8.02 15.50
C LEU A 25 -3.35 -8.78 16.75
N GLY A 26 -3.72 -10.05 16.60
CA GLY A 26 -4.13 -10.92 17.70
C GLY A 26 -5.56 -10.71 18.18
N TYR A 27 -6.42 -10.08 17.37
CA TYR A 27 -7.86 -10.10 17.64
C TYR A 27 -8.43 -11.47 17.30
N GLU A 28 -9.36 -11.92 18.14
CA GLU A 28 -10.06 -13.19 18.01
C GLU A 28 -11.47 -12.99 17.43
N ASN A 29 -12.10 -14.08 16.98
CA ASN A 29 -13.49 -14.08 16.47
C ASN A 29 -13.80 -13.05 15.38
N VAL A 30 -12.78 -12.60 14.63
CA VAL A 30 -12.89 -11.55 13.61
C VAL A 30 -13.79 -12.00 12.46
N ARG A 31 -14.95 -11.35 12.33
CA ARG A 31 -15.98 -11.72 11.34
C ARG A 31 -16.81 -10.52 10.88
N ASN A 32 -17.30 -10.59 9.65
CA ASN A 32 -18.39 -9.74 9.18
C ASN A 32 -19.74 -10.37 9.64
N PRO A 33 -20.53 -9.70 10.51
CA PRO A 33 -21.76 -10.24 11.05
C PRO A 33 -22.94 -10.19 10.07
N SER A 34 -22.81 -9.58 8.89
CA SER A 34 -23.93 -9.32 7.97
C SER A 34 -23.49 -9.29 6.51
N LYS A 35 -23.58 -10.42 5.80
CA LYS A 35 -23.55 -10.40 4.32
C LYS A 35 -24.82 -9.77 3.71
N SER A 36 -25.86 -9.54 4.50
CA SER A 36 -27.15 -9.01 4.07
C SER A 36 -27.61 -7.84 4.95
N GLY A 37 -27.23 -6.63 4.55
CA GLY A 37 -27.87 -5.39 5.03
C GLY A 37 -27.05 -4.56 6.01
N ASP A 38 -27.26 -3.25 5.90
CA ASP A 38 -26.56 -2.19 6.63
C ASP A 38 -27.10 -2.03 8.06
N MET A 39 -26.47 -2.70 9.02
CA MET A 39 -26.77 -2.59 10.46
C MET A 39 -25.90 -1.54 11.17
N GLY A 40 -25.14 -0.73 10.43
CA GLY A 40 -24.20 0.23 11.01
C GLY A 40 -23.02 -0.40 11.76
N ARG A 41 -22.59 -1.57 11.28
CA ARG A 41 -21.34 -2.25 11.64
C ARG A 41 -20.96 -3.22 10.52
N ASP A 42 -19.68 -3.33 10.27
CA ASP A 42 -19.10 -4.16 9.20
C ASP A 42 -18.24 -5.29 9.75
N ILE A 43 -17.55 -5.07 10.88
CA ILE A 43 -16.67 -6.07 11.52
C ILE A 43 -17.00 -6.17 13.01
N VAL A 44 -17.00 -7.40 13.54
CA VAL A 44 -17.00 -7.67 14.97
C VAL A 44 -15.83 -8.60 15.30
N MET A 45 -15.14 -8.30 16.39
CA MET A 45 -13.95 -9.02 16.85
C MET A 45 -13.80 -8.89 18.36
N ASP A 46 -13.06 -9.79 18.98
CA ASP A 46 -12.82 -9.80 20.42
C ASP A 46 -11.32 -9.64 20.71
N LYS A 47 -10.97 -9.03 21.83
CA LYS A 47 -9.59 -8.95 22.34
C LYS A 47 -9.60 -8.86 23.85
N GLU A 48 -8.66 -9.56 24.47
CA GLU A 48 -8.38 -9.43 25.90
C GLU A 48 -7.49 -8.19 26.13
N ASP A 49 -7.87 -7.34 27.08
CA ASP A 49 -7.01 -6.23 27.49
C ASP A 49 -5.87 -6.68 28.42
N GLU A 50 -5.01 -5.74 28.84
CA GLU A 50 -3.86 -6.06 29.70
C GLU A 50 -4.25 -6.62 31.07
N ASP A 51 -5.48 -6.38 31.53
CA ASP A 51 -6.02 -6.82 32.82
C ASP A 51 -6.78 -8.16 32.71
N GLY A 52 -6.92 -8.72 31.50
CA GLY A 52 -7.65 -9.97 31.27
C GLY A 52 -9.15 -9.78 31.01
N GLU A 53 -9.62 -8.55 30.77
CA GLU A 53 -11.03 -8.28 30.46
C GLU A 53 -11.30 -8.53 28.97
N GLU A 54 -12.30 -9.35 28.66
CA GLU A 54 -12.74 -9.54 27.27
C GLU A 54 -13.49 -8.31 26.75
N ILE A 55 -13.00 -7.76 25.63
CA ILE A 55 -13.59 -6.62 24.94
C ILE A 55 -14.08 -7.08 23.56
N THR A 56 -15.37 -6.90 23.29
CA THR A 56 -15.94 -7.02 21.94
C THR A 56 -15.86 -5.67 21.23
N TYR A 57 -15.07 -5.62 20.17
CA TYR A 57 -14.96 -4.50 19.26
C TYR A 57 -16.02 -4.58 18.16
N ILE A 58 -16.68 -3.47 17.89
CA ILE A 58 -17.72 -3.32 16.86
C ILE A 58 -17.29 -2.20 15.94
N ALA A 59 -16.93 -2.54 14.71
CA ALA A 59 -16.33 -1.61 13.78
C ALA A 59 -17.21 -1.31 12.57
N GLU A 60 -17.21 -0.05 12.13
CA GLU A 60 -17.75 0.39 10.83
C GLU A 60 -16.59 0.84 9.95
N CYS A 61 -16.50 0.26 8.76
CA CYS A 61 -15.53 0.57 7.73
C CYS A 61 -16.15 1.53 6.71
N LYS A 62 -15.55 2.70 6.53
CA LYS A 62 -15.91 3.67 5.48
C LYS A 62 -14.81 3.82 4.46
N HIS A 63 -15.03 3.24 3.30
CA HIS A 63 -14.14 3.32 2.15
C HIS A 63 -14.71 4.20 1.01
N PHE A 64 -13.85 4.69 0.10
CA PHE A 64 -14.17 5.56 -1.06
C PHE A 64 -14.89 6.89 -0.83
N SER A 65 -14.98 7.39 0.40
CA SER A 65 -15.48 8.75 0.57
C SER A 65 -14.41 9.73 0.07
N ASN A 66 -14.68 10.48 -1.00
CA ASN A 66 -13.88 11.66 -1.38
C ASN A 66 -14.02 12.82 -0.37
N THR A 67 -14.76 12.59 0.71
CA THR A 67 -15.03 13.57 1.76
C THR A 67 -14.65 13.01 3.11
N LYS A 68 -14.41 13.89 4.07
CA LYS A 68 -14.13 13.47 5.43
C LYS A 68 -15.32 12.70 6.03
N VAL A 69 -15.04 11.65 6.80
CA VAL A 69 -16.07 10.92 7.55
C VAL A 69 -16.70 11.86 8.57
N GLY A 70 -18.02 12.03 8.48
CA GLY A 70 -18.78 12.95 9.32
C GLY A 70 -19.37 12.28 10.55
N ARG A 71 -19.79 13.12 11.50
CA ARG A 71 -20.50 12.73 12.73
C ARG A 71 -21.64 11.71 12.54
N PRO A 72 -22.46 11.73 11.47
CA PRO A 72 -23.53 10.76 11.29
C PRO A 72 -23.06 9.29 11.28
N VAL A 73 -21.84 9.01 10.80
CA VAL A 73 -21.28 7.66 10.79
C VAL A 73 -20.99 7.20 12.23
N VAL A 74 -20.34 8.05 13.02
CA VAL A 74 -20.05 7.80 14.44
C VAL A 74 -21.34 7.60 15.24
N GLN A 75 -22.37 8.41 14.99
CA GLN A 75 -23.68 8.28 15.65
C GLN A 75 -24.40 6.96 15.33
N LYS A 76 -24.28 6.51 14.08
CA LYS A 76 -24.86 5.24 13.66
C LYS A 76 -24.17 4.07 14.35
N LEU A 77 -22.84 4.09 14.42
CA LEU A 77 -22.07 3.07 15.12
C LEU A 77 -22.35 3.05 16.62
N ASP A 78 -22.48 4.20 17.29
CA ASP A 78 -22.88 4.28 18.70
C ASP A 78 -24.21 3.54 18.96
N SER A 79 -25.20 3.76 18.10
CA SER A 79 -26.48 3.04 18.17
C SER A 79 -26.29 1.53 17.97
N ALA A 80 -25.44 1.11 17.03
CA ALA A 80 -25.13 -0.30 16.79
C ALA A 80 -24.42 -0.95 18.00
N CYS A 81 -23.50 -0.24 18.65
CA CYS A 81 -22.81 -0.71 19.85
C CYS A 81 -23.78 -0.89 21.03
N ARG A 82 -24.67 0.07 21.25
CA ARG A 82 -25.67 -0.01 22.34
C ARG A 82 -26.62 -1.18 22.18
N THR A 83 -26.94 -1.54 20.94
CA THR A 83 -27.90 -2.60 20.61
C THR A 83 -27.25 -3.96 20.34
N TYR A 84 -25.92 -4.04 20.32
CA TYR A 84 -25.20 -5.30 20.21
C TYR A 84 -25.33 -6.12 21.49
N ASP A 85 -25.75 -7.37 21.35
CA ASP A 85 -25.99 -8.31 22.44
C ASP A 85 -24.72 -9.11 22.73
N THR A 86 -24.07 -8.77 23.84
CA THR A 86 -22.88 -9.44 24.38
C THR A 86 -22.74 -9.10 25.86
N ASP A 87 -22.20 -10.04 26.63
CA ASP A 87 -21.87 -9.83 28.05
C ASP A 87 -20.50 -9.15 28.23
N ASN A 88 -19.69 -9.10 27.16
CA ASN A 88 -18.38 -8.48 27.16
C ASN A 88 -18.47 -6.95 27.15
N LYS A 89 -17.38 -6.30 27.56
CA LYS A 89 -17.23 -4.86 27.40
C LYS A 89 -17.26 -4.53 25.91
N LYS A 90 -17.93 -3.45 25.54
CA LYS A 90 -18.10 -3.06 24.13
C LYS A 90 -17.23 -1.85 23.82
N GLN A 91 -16.49 -1.94 22.73
CA GLN A 91 -15.70 -0.83 22.19
C GLN A 91 -16.06 -0.60 20.72
N GLY A 92 -16.47 0.61 20.37
CA GLY A 92 -16.81 0.94 18.98
C GLY A 92 -15.63 1.58 18.27
N MET A 93 -15.46 1.26 16.98
CA MET A 93 -14.37 1.77 16.15
C MET A 93 -14.85 2.18 14.76
N VAL A 94 -14.57 3.40 14.31
CA VAL A 94 -14.79 3.79 12.90
C VAL A 94 -13.45 3.78 12.19
N ILE A 95 -13.41 3.06 11.06
CA ILE A 95 -12.20 2.87 10.27
C ILE A 95 -12.42 3.48 8.90
N THR A 96 -11.47 4.28 8.41
CA THR A 96 -11.53 4.83 7.06
C THR A 96 -10.14 5.07 6.48
N THR A 97 -10.06 5.06 5.17
CA THR A 97 -8.85 5.47 4.44
C THR A 97 -8.71 6.98 4.31
N ASN A 98 -9.75 7.75 4.64
CA ASN A 98 -9.76 9.21 4.59
C ASN A 98 -9.71 9.80 6.01
N GLU A 99 -9.77 11.12 6.11
CA GLU A 99 -9.82 11.87 7.35
C GLU A 99 -11.22 11.93 7.97
N PHE A 100 -11.27 12.15 9.28
CA PHE A 100 -12.49 12.49 10.00
C PHE A 100 -12.74 13.99 10.03
N SER A 101 -14.00 14.42 10.01
CA SER A 101 -14.36 15.82 10.24
C SER A 101 -14.11 16.20 11.71
N ARG A 102 -13.88 17.48 11.99
CA ARG A 102 -13.71 17.97 13.37
C ARG A 102 -14.88 17.54 14.27
N GLN A 103 -16.10 17.65 13.77
CA GLN A 103 -17.30 17.26 14.52
C GLN A 103 -17.40 15.74 14.76
N ALA A 104 -16.83 14.93 13.87
CA ALA A 104 -16.75 13.49 14.09
C ALA A 104 -15.73 13.16 15.19
N LYS A 105 -14.54 13.79 15.14
CA LYS A 105 -13.49 13.65 16.17
C LYS A 105 -14.00 14.06 17.56
N GLU A 106 -14.58 15.26 17.68
CA GLU A 106 -15.16 15.76 18.93
C GLU A 106 -16.27 14.84 19.47
N TYR A 107 -17.19 14.39 18.61
CA TYR A 107 -18.28 13.52 19.06
C TYR A 107 -17.78 12.14 19.47
N ALA A 108 -16.82 11.56 18.75
CA ALA A 108 -16.26 10.25 19.05
C ALA A 108 -15.56 10.24 20.42
N GLU A 109 -14.80 11.31 20.72
CA GLU A 109 -14.17 11.52 22.02
C GLU A 109 -15.20 11.57 23.16
N ASP A 110 -16.31 12.30 22.97
CA ASP A 110 -17.38 12.43 23.98
C ASP A 110 -18.04 11.09 24.35
N ILE A 111 -18.10 10.13 23.43
CA ILE A 111 -18.79 8.85 23.62
C ILE A 111 -17.85 7.64 23.67
N GLY A 112 -16.55 7.84 23.57
CA GLY A 112 -15.54 6.78 23.64
C GLY A 112 -15.46 5.88 22.40
N ILE A 113 -15.81 6.37 21.21
CA ILE A 113 -15.61 5.64 19.95
C ILE A 113 -14.20 5.89 19.42
N GLU A 114 -13.48 4.82 19.09
CA GLU A 114 -12.18 4.89 18.45
C GLU A 114 -12.30 5.30 16.99
N LEU A 115 -11.35 6.11 16.52
CA LEU A 115 -11.26 6.56 15.14
C LEU A 115 -9.91 6.11 14.59
N MET A 116 -9.94 5.43 13.44
CA MET A 116 -8.76 4.94 12.74
C MET A 116 -8.80 5.44 11.30
N ASN A 117 -7.89 6.34 10.93
CA ASN A 117 -7.74 6.88 9.58
C ASN A 117 -6.66 6.11 8.79
N GLY A 118 -6.39 6.55 7.56
CA GLY A 118 -5.36 5.92 6.72
C GLY A 118 -3.93 6.05 7.24
N GLU A 119 -3.63 7.00 8.13
CA GLU A 119 -2.32 7.12 8.79
C GLU A 119 -2.20 6.08 9.90
N ASP A 120 -3.24 5.97 10.74
CA ASP A 120 -3.32 4.98 11.82
C ASP A 120 -3.24 3.54 11.27
N ILE A 121 -3.92 3.26 10.14
CA ILE A 121 -3.87 1.94 9.48
C ILE A 121 -2.43 1.59 9.04
N ARG A 122 -1.68 2.56 8.53
CA ARG A 122 -0.30 2.33 8.08
C ARG A 122 0.62 2.04 9.26
N GLU A 123 0.51 2.83 10.33
CA GLU A 123 1.29 2.60 11.56
C GLU A 123 0.99 1.21 12.16
N LEU A 124 -0.29 0.83 12.22
CA LEU A 124 -0.70 -0.50 12.69
C LEU A 124 -0.20 -1.64 11.80
N ALA A 125 -0.19 -1.43 10.49
CA ALA A 125 0.30 -2.42 9.55
C ALA A 125 1.81 -2.62 9.69
N ASP A 126 2.58 -1.54 9.81
CA ASP A 126 4.03 -1.59 10.05
C ASP A 126 4.36 -2.37 11.33
N ASP A 127 3.62 -2.12 12.42
CA ASP A 127 3.76 -2.85 13.69
C ASP A 127 3.40 -4.34 13.56
N ALA A 128 2.43 -4.67 12.71
CA ALA A 128 2.06 -6.06 12.39
C ALA A 128 3.03 -6.75 11.40
N GLY A 129 4.01 -6.03 10.86
CA GLY A 129 4.88 -6.53 9.78
C GLY A 129 4.16 -6.67 8.43
N LEU A 130 3.04 -5.97 8.25
CA LEU A 130 2.25 -5.92 7.02
C LEU A 130 2.59 -4.64 6.25
N ASP A 131 3.05 -4.79 5.02
CA ASP A 131 3.41 -3.65 4.19
C ASP A 131 2.21 -3.19 3.33
N ILE A 132 1.46 -2.18 3.78
CA ILE A 132 0.24 -1.68 3.11
C ILE A 132 0.52 -0.35 2.39
N TYR A 133 1.36 -0.39 1.34
CA TYR A 133 1.48 0.71 0.36
C TYR A 133 0.53 0.50 -0.81
N ASN A 134 -0.05 1.58 -1.37
CA ASN A 134 -0.54 1.46 -2.76
C ASN A 134 0.62 1.34 -3.70
N GLY A 135 0.33 0.80 -4.87
CA GLY A 135 1.27 0.70 -5.99
C GLY A 135 1.83 2.04 -6.52
N ASN A 136 1.67 3.17 -5.83
CA ASN A 136 2.26 4.44 -6.22
C ASN A 136 3.65 4.64 -5.60
N VAL A 137 4.67 4.35 -6.39
CA VAL A 137 6.07 4.66 -6.09
C VAL A 137 6.36 6.12 -6.47
N GLU A 138 6.43 7.03 -5.50
CA GLU A 138 6.85 8.42 -5.72
C GLU A 138 8.38 8.56 -5.53
N ILE A 139 9.11 8.94 -6.59
CA ILE A 139 10.56 9.16 -6.54
C ILE A 139 10.88 10.63 -6.24
N VAL A 140 11.18 10.93 -4.98
CA VAL A 140 11.54 12.30 -4.54
C VAL A 140 13.03 12.39 -4.25
N THR A 141 13.85 12.48 -5.30
CA THR A 141 15.30 12.63 -5.14
C THR A 141 15.90 13.53 -6.22
N ARG A 142 16.95 14.28 -5.87
CA ARG A 142 17.82 14.99 -6.83
C ARG A 142 19.18 14.30 -6.99
N LYS A 143 19.36 13.11 -6.40
CA LYS A 143 20.59 12.33 -6.51
C LYS A 143 20.61 11.65 -7.88
N ALA A 144 21.53 12.09 -8.74
CA ALA A 144 21.92 11.33 -9.91
C ALA A 144 23.02 10.33 -9.52
N VAL A 145 23.04 9.16 -10.16
CA VAL A 145 24.20 8.26 -10.09
C VAL A 145 25.42 9.03 -10.64
N PRO A 146 26.56 9.07 -9.92
CA PRO A 146 27.73 9.76 -10.42
C PRO A 146 28.23 9.09 -11.70
N PHE A 147 28.23 9.83 -12.80
CA PHE A 147 28.83 9.37 -14.06
C PHE A 147 30.35 9.50 -13.95
N SER A 148 31.04 8.35 -13.86
CA SER A 148 32.47 8.29 -13.53
C SER A 148 33.41 8.26 -14.73
N ARG A 149 32.88 8.29 -15.97
CA ARG A 149 33.69 8.19 -17.19
C ARG A 149 33.99 9.57 -17.77
N ASP A 150 35.23 9.76 -18.18
CA ASP A 150 35.62 10.97 -18.92
C ASP A 150 35.29 10.85 -20.41
N LYS A 151 35.33 11.99 -21.11
CA LYS A 151 34.97 12.09 -22.52
C LYS A 151 35.88 11.25 -23.43
N GLU A 152 37.16 11.09 -23.08
CA GLU A 152 38.13 10.41 -23.94
C GLU A 152 37.99 8.89 -23.85
N GLY A 153 37.70 8.35 -22.66
CA GLY A 153 37.38 6.94 -22.48
C GLY A 153 36.17 6.50 -23.31
N LEU A 154 35.08 7.27 -23.28
CA LEU A 154 33.87 6.97 -24.07
C LEU A 154 34.12 7.03 -25.58
N LYS A 155 34.90 8.02 -26.02
CA LYS A 155 35.27 8.15 -27.43
C LYS A 155 36.06 6.93 -27.91
N GLN A 156 36.97 6.43 -27.07
CA GLN A 156 37.77 5.26 -27.39
C GLN A 156 36.91 3.99 -27.48
N GLU A 157 35.95 3.79 -26.58
CA GLU A 157 34.99 2.68 -26.63
C GLU A 157 34.13 2.72 -27.90
N VAL A 158 33.61 3.90 -28.26
CA VAL A 158 32.85 4.06 -29.51
C VAL A 158 33.72 3.71 -30.72
N ILE A 159 34.98 4.18 -30.76
CA ILE A 159 35.89 3.83 -31.85
C ILE A 159 36.13 2.32 -31.93
N GLU A 160 36.27 1.63 -30.79
CA GLU A 160 36.47 0.18 -30.72
C GLU A 160 35.26 -0.60 -31.22
N GLU A 161 34.04 -0.19 -30.88
CA GLU A 161 32.81 -0.85 -31.34
C GLU A 161 32.67 -0.76 -32.87
N PHE A 162 33.01 0.40 -33.46
CA PHE A 162 32.96 0.62 -34.90
C PHE A 162 34.04 -0.17 -35.68
N GLN A 163 35.13 -0.59 -35.04
CA GLN A 163 36.13 -1.44 -35.70
C GLN A 163 35.59 -2.82 -36.10
N ASN A 164 34.49 -3.27 -35.48
CA ASN A 164 33.83 -4.53 -35.80
C ASN A 164 32.85 -4.42 -36.99
N VAL A 165 32.64 -3.21 -37.54
CA VAL A 165 31.78 -2.99 -38.70
C VAL A 165 32.55 -3.29 -39.99
N GLU A 166 32.02 -4.18 -40.81
CA GLU A 166 32.64 -4.56 -42.08
C GLU A 166 32.78 -3.34 -43.02
N ASN A 167 33.96 -3.18 -43.65
CA ASN A 167 34.32 -2.05 -44.50
C ASN A 167 34.42 -0.67 -43.81
N PHE A 168 34.50 -0.63 -42.48
CA PHE A 168 34.76 0.59 -41.74
C PHE A 168 36.24 0.99 -41.77
N GLN A 169 36.52 2.26 -42.06
CA GLN A 169 37.86 2.85 -42.01
C GLN A 169 37.90 3.91 -40.90
N ARG A 170 38.96 3.92 -40.09
CA ARG A 170 39.08 4.81 -38.92
C ARG A 170 39.09 6.28 -39.30
N GLU A 171 39.58 6.57 -40.50
CA GLU A 171 39.63 7.87 -41.14
C GLU A 171 38.23 8.49 -41.30
N TYR A 172 37.17 7.66 -41.37
CA TYR A 172 35.77 8.14 -41.40
C TYR A 172 35.31 8.79 -40.10
N LEU A 173 36.06 8.66 -38.99
CA LEU A 173 35.77 9.35 -37.73
C LEU A 173 36.60 10.62 -37.55
N GLU A 174 37.57 10.89 -38.43
CA GLU A 174 38.40 12.08 -38.34
C GLU A 174 37.58 13.35 -38.59
N GLY A 175 37.74 14.35 -37.72
CA GLY A 175 37.00 15.62 -37.81
C GLY A 175 35.54 15.57 -37.34
N HIS A 176 35.01 14.40 -36.96
CA HIS A 176 33.68 14.29 -36.39
C HIS A 176 33.65 14.75 -34.92
N LYS A 177 32.58 15.45 -34.55
CA LYS A 177 32.35 15.89 -33.17
C LYS A 177 31.62 14.80 -32.40
N PHE A 178 32.21 14.37 -31.30
CA PHE A 178 31.59 13.49 -30.33
C PHE A 178 30.85 14.30 -29.27
N TYR A 179 29.58 13.99 -29.08
CA TYR A 179 28.74 14.54 -28.01
C TYR A 179 28.31 13.40 -27.11
N LEU A 180 28.21 13.70 -25.82
CA LEU A 180 27.62 12.82 -24.83
C LEU A 180 26.33 13.49 -24.36
N GLU A 181 25.23 12.79 -24.54
CA GLU A 181 23.94 13.19 -23.98
C GLU A 181 23.59 12.18 -22.89
N LEU A 182 23.42 12.66 -21.66
CA LEU A 182 22.99 11.85 -20.53
C LEU A 182 21.48 12.00 -20.39
N ILE A 183 20.75 10.93 -20.69
CA ILE A 183 19.29 10.90 -20.59
C ILE A 183 18.93 10.39 -19.19
N PRO A 184 18.12 11.13 -18.42
CA PRO A 184 17.66 10.64 -17.13
C PRO A 184 16.74 9.44 -17.33
N PHE A 185 16.98 8.37 -16.58
CA PHE A 185 16.11 7.20 -16.50
C PHE A 185 15.88 6.81 -15.04
N ILE A 186 14.79 6.11 -14.82
CA ILE A 186 14.39 5.52 -13.55
C ILE A 186 14.58 4.02 -13.69
N GLU A 187 15.34 3.42 -12.77
CA GLU A 187 15.38 1.97 -12.60
C GLU A 187 14.38 1.59 -11.50
N ILE A 188 13.36 0.82 -11.88
CA ILE A 188 12.37 0.27 -10.94
C ILE A 188 12.69 -1.19 -10.75
N ARG A 189 12.97 -1.59 -9.51
CA ARG A 189 13.20 -2.99 -9.14
C ARG A 189 12.08 -3.46 -8.23
N GLY A 190 11.26 -4.38 -8.74
CA GLY A 190 10.25 -5.07 -7.94
C GLY A 190 10.79 -6.40 -7.45
N GLU A 191 10.62 -6.70 -6.16
CA GLU A 191 10.93 -8.00 -5.58
C GLU A 191 9.67 -8.58 -4.93
N ILE A 192 9.25 -9.76 -5.39
CA ILE A 192 8.11 -10.49 -4.85
C ILE A 192 8.66 -11.63 -3.99
N TYR A 193 8.23 -11.66 -2.73
CA TYR A 193 8.47 -12.72 -1.77
C TYR A 193 7.13 -13.31 -1.36
N SER A 194 6.83 -14.54 -1.78
CA SER A 194 5.62 -15.25 -1.37
C SER A 194 6.02 -16.53 -0.65
N THR A 195 5.37 -16.78 0.48
CA THR A 195 5.54 -18.01 1.27
C THR A 195 4.14 -18.56 1.53
N TYR A 196 3.89 -19.79 1.11
CA TYR A 196 2.65 -20.50 1.37
C TYR A 196 2.94 -21.61 2.37
N GLU A 197 2.32 -21.56 3.54
CA GLU A 197 2.42 -22.58 4.59
C GLU A 197 1.02 -23.10 4.91
N SER A 198 0.90 -24.38 5.27
CA SER A 198 -0.34 -24.92 5.82
C SER A 198 -0.10 -25.47 7.23
N ASP A 199 -1.10 -25.33 8.09
CA ASP A 199 -1.04 -25.79 9.49
C ASP A 199 -0.79 -27.30 9.63
N SER A 200 -1.11 -28.06 8.58
CA SER A 200 -1.00 -29.52 8.56
C SER A 200 0.29 -30.05 7.92
N VAL A 201 0.93 -29.28 7.04
CA VAL A 201 2.07 -29.76 6.23
C VAL A 201 3.31 -28.85 6.32
N GLY A 202 3.20 -27.69 6.98
CA GLY A 202 4.26 -26.69 7.06
C GLY A 202 4.44 -25.92 5.75
N LEU A 203 5.66 -25.46 5.48
CA LEU A 203 5.99 -24.71 4.25
C LEU A 203 5.68 -25.53 2.99
N VAL A 204 4.67 -25.08 2.25
CA VAL A 204 4.23 -25.70 1.00
C VAL A 204 4.97 -25.09 -0.19
N ASN A 205 5.18 -23.76 -0.21
CA ASN A 205 5.87 -23.11 -1.32
C ASN A 205 6.57 -21.81 -0.91
N LYS A 206 7.66 -21.47 -1.60
CA LYS A 206 8.33 -20.18 -1.47
C LYS A 206 8.73 -19.66 -2.86
N ILE A 207 8.20 -18.51 -3.22
CA ILE A 207 8.52 -17.81 -4.47
C ILE A 207 9.34 -16.57 -4.13
N LYS A 208 10.50 -16.45 -4.79
CA LYS A 208 11.27 -15.22 -4.82
C LYS A 208 11.51 -14.85 -6.28
N THR A 209 10.90 -13.77 -6.72
CA THR A 209 11.03 -13.26 -8.09
C THR A 209 11.46 -11.80 -8.03
N SER A 210 12.32 -11.40 -8.96
CA SER A 210 12.71 -10.01 -9.12
C SER A 210 12.56 -9.59 -10.58
N THR A 211 11.99 -8.41 -10.79
CA THR A 211 11.88 -7.78 -12.12
C THR A 211 12.53 -6.41 -12.06
N THR A 212 13.21 -6.03 -13.14
CA THR A 212 13.83 -4.70 -13.28
C THR A 212 13.35 -4.08 -14.58
N VAL A 213 12.86 -2.85 -14.49
CA VAL A 213 12.39 -2.04 -15.61
C VAL A 213 13.14 -0.71 -15.61
N HIS A 214 13.52 -0.24 -16.80
CA HIS A 214 14.19 1.04 -17.00
C HIS A 214 13.28 1.94 -17.82
N GLU A 215 12.83 3.05 -17.25
CA GLU A 215 11.95 4.02 -17.90
C GLU A 215 12.66 5.36 -18.06
N ARG A 216 12.51 6.01 -19.21
CA ARG A 216 13.07 7.36 -19.40
C ARG A 216 12.27 8.35 -18.55
N ALA A 217 12.96 9.20 -17.79
CA ALA A 217 12.28 10.12 -16.87
C ALA A 217 11.37 11.13 -17.61
N ASP A 218 11.70 11.43 -18.88
CA ASP A 218 10.92 12.36 -19.72
C ASP A 218 9.70 11.69 -20.37
N ASP A 219 9.66 10.35 -20.41
CA ASP A 219 8.55 9.55 -20.95
C ASP A 219 7.55 9.14 -19.85
N VAL A 220 7.78 9.53 -18.58
CA VAL A 220 6.85 9.33 -17.47
C VAL A 220 5.67 10.32 -17.59
N THR A 221 4.85 10.12 -18.61
CA THR A 221 3.42 10.46 -18.57
C THR A 221 2.72 9.39 -17.75
N GLU A 222 1.71 9.75 -16.93
CA GLU A 222 0.90 8.82 -16.12
C GLU A 222 0.60 7.51 -16.88
N HIS A 223 1.40 6.48 -16.63
CA HIS A 223 1.13 5.12 -17.09
C HIS A 223 0.37 4.42 -15.97
N THR A 224 -0.94 4.62 -15.94
CA THR A 224 -1.86 3.69 -15.27
C THR A 224 -2.02 2.49 -16.19
N GLU A 225 -1.00 1.63 -16.28
CA GLU A 225 -1.25 0.28 -16.76
C GLU A 225 -1.70 -0.55 -15.57
N ASP A 226 -2.99 -0.94 -15.60
CA ASP A 226 -3.55 -1.95 -14.71
C ASP A 226 -2.61 -3.16 -14.72
N ILE A 227 -2.02 -3.47 -13.56
CA ILE A 227 -1.36 -4.75 -13.35
C ILE A 227 -2.47 -5.79 -13.49
N LYS A 228 -2.61 -6.34 -14.71
CA LYS A 228 -3.52 -7.44 -14.95
C LYS A 228 -3.09 -8.60 -14.07
N GLU A 229 -4.01 -9.01 -13.22
CA GLU A 229 -3.98 -10.22 -12.42
C GLU A 229 -3.26 -11.35 -13.17
N VAL A 230 -2.16 -11.82 -12.60
CA VAL A 230 -1.57 -13.10 -12.97
C VAL A 230 -2.25 -14.12 -12.07
N TYR A 231 -3.16 -14.90 -12.67
CA TYR A 231 -3.87 -16.03 -12.05
C TYR A 231 -2.94 -17.06 -11.41
#